data_AF-A0A103XT67-F1
#
_entry.id   AF-A0A103XT67-F1
#
_cell.length_a   1.000
_cell.length_b   1.000
_cell.length_c   1.000
_cell.angle_alpha   90.00
_cell.angle_beta   90.00
_cell.angle_gamma   90.00
#
_symmetry.space_group_name_H-M   'P 1'
#
loop_
_entity.id
_entity.type
_entity.pdbx_description
1 polymer ?
#
loop_
_entity_poly.entity_id
_entity_poly.type
_entity_poly.pdbx_seq_one_letter_code
_entity_poly.pdbx_strand_id
1 'polypeptide(L)' 'MGLIAREFKAEVEALSTAQHKNLVSLQGYCVHDGSQLLIYSYMENGSLDYWLSKLDWPTKSRCLWRTTMTS' A
#
# COMPACT_ATOMS: atom_id res chain seq x y z
N MET A 1 -16.02 11.41 13.65
CA MET A 1 -16.20 11.06 12.21
C MET A 1 -15.38 11.94 11.24
N GLY A 2 -14.35 12.68 11.67
CA GLY A 2 -13.60 13.58 10.77
C GLY A 2 -12.26 13.07 10.22
N LEU A 3 -11.66 12.06 10.85
CA LEU A 3 -10.30 11.60 10.51
C LEU A 3 -10.28 10.72 9.25
N ILE A 4 -11.15 9.71 9.19
CA ILE A 4 -11.24 8.77 8.06
C ILE A 4 -11.49 9.50 6.73
N ALA A 5 -12.38 10.51 6.73
CA ALA A 5 -12.65 11.31 5.54
C ALA A 5 -11.45 12.18 5.11
N ARG A 6 -10.63 12.65 6.06
CA ARG A 6 -9.40 13.40 5.76
C ARG A 6 -8.30 12.49 5.23
N GLU A 7 -8.14 11.31 5.81
CA GLU A 7 -7.15 10.32 5.38
C GLU A 7 -7.44 9.85 3.95
N PHE A 8 -8.70 9.51 3.67
CA PHE A 8 -9.11 9.15 2.31
C PHE A 8 -8.88 10.27 1.29
N LYS A 9 -9.24 11.51 1.65
CA LYS A 9 -9.01 12.65 0.76
C LYS A 9 -7.52 12.87 0.51
N ALA A 10 -6.69 12.77 1.55
CA ALA A 10 -5.24 12.90 1.42
C ALA A 10 -4.65 11.80 0.54
N GLU A 11 -5.13 10.56 0.69
CA GLU A 11 -4.72 9.42 -0.14
C GLU A 11 -5.13 9.62 -1.61
N VAL A 12 -6.37 10.02 -1.88
CA VAL A 12 -6.85 10.35 -3.24
C VAL A 12 -6.01 11.47 -3.85
N GLU A 13 -5.74 12.55 -3.13
CA GLU A 13 -4.90 13.67 -3.62
C GLU A 13 -3.46 13.22 -3.94
N ALA A 14 -2.85 12.43 -3.06
CA ALA A 14 -1.50 11.91 -3.26
C ALA A 14 -1.43 10.99 -4.50
N LEU A 15 -2.40 10.08 -4.63
CA LEU A 15 -2.44 9.13 -5.75
C LEU A 15 -2.83 9.77 -7.08
N SER A 16 -3.64 10.83 -7.05
CA SER A 16 -4.03 11.59 -8.25
C SER A 16 -2.85 12.39 -8.82
N THR A 17 -1.93 12.83 -7.95
CA THR A 17 -0.75 13.62 -8.36
C THR A 17 0.46 12.75 -8.69
N ALA A 18 0.53 11.53 -8.14
CA ALA A 18 1.62 10.59 -8.40
C ALA A 18 1.48 9.89 -9.76
N GLN A 19 2.02 10.51 -10.82
CA GLN A 19 2.12 9.90 -12.14
C GLN A 19 3.56 9.47 -12.44
N HIS A 20 3.81 8.17 -12.47
CA HIS A 20 5.11 7.62 -12.84
C HIS A 20 4.96 6.25 -13.50
N LYS A 21 5.84 5.89 -14.44
CA LYS A 21 5.82 4.62 -15.17
C LYS A 21 5.85 3.35 -14.30
N ASN A 22 6.33 3.47 -13.07
CA ASN A 22 6.44 2.36 -12.10
C ASN A 22 5.41 2.45 -10.96
N LEU A 23 4.49 3.42 -11.03
CA LEU A 23 3.41 3.57 -10.07
C LEU A 23 2.08 3.31 -10.78
N VAL A 24 1.18 2.61 -10.11
CA VAL A 24 -0.16 2.41 -10.67
C VAL A 24 -0.95 3.68 -10.51
N SER A 25 -1.39 4.22 -11.64
CA SER A 25 -2.26 5.39 -11.67
C SER A 25 -3.62 5.06 -11.09
N LEU A 26 -4.11 5.94 -10.22
CA LEU A 26 -5.50 5.95 -9.80
C LEU A 26 -6.37 6.33 -10.99
N GLN A 27 -7.37 5.50 -11.29
CA GLN A 27 -8.38 5.79 -12.33
C GLN A 27 -9.57 6.58 -11.75
N GLY A 28 -9.87 6.37 -10.48
CA GLY A 28 -10.94 7.08 -9.80
C GLY A 28 -11.19 6.55 -8.40
N TYR A 29 -12.25 7.04 -7.77
CA TYR A 29 -12.67 6.61 -6.45
C TYR A 29 -14.20 6.64 -6.37
N CYS A 30 -14.75 5.83 -5.46
CA CYS A 30 -16.18 5.80 -5.18
C CYS A 30 -16.41 6.02 -3.68
N VAL A 31 -17.39 6.85 -3.35
CA VAL A 31 -17.86 7.04 -1.98
C VAL A 31 -19.36 6.76 -1.97
N HIS A 32 -19.76 5.70 -1.29
CA HIS A 32 -21.16 5.30 -1.20
C HIS A 32 -21.47 4.74 0.19
N ASP A 33 -22.50 5.28 0.84
CA ASP A 33 -23.01 4.83 2.14
C ASP A 33 -21.91 4.65 3.22
N GLY A 34 -20.99 5.61 3.30
CA GLY A 34 -19.86 5.57 4.24
C GLY A 34 -18.72 4.63 3.84
N SER A 35 -18.87 3.86 2.75
CA SER A 35 -17.81 3.05 2.15
C SER A 35 -16.99 3.89 1.16
N GLN A 36 -15.67 3.67 1.17
CA GLN A 36 -14.70 4.40 0.38
C GLN A 36 -13.86 3.40 -0.42
N LEU A 37 -13.86 3.55 -1.74
CA LEU A 37 -13.21 2.62 -2.66
C LEU A 37 -12.29 3.40 -3.61
N LEU A 38 -11.11 2.83 -3.87
CA LEU A 38 -10.14 3.34 -4.84
C LEU A 38 -10.07 2.41 -6.04
N ILE A 39 -10.09 2.99 -7.24
CA ILE A 39 -10.10 2.28 -8.51
C ILE A 39 -8.76 2.52 -9.19
N TYR A 40 -8.03 1.44 -9.45
CA TYR A 40 -6.69 1.46 -10.04
C TYR A 40 -6.66 0.72 -11.37
N SER A 41 -5.65 1.00 -12.19
CA SER A 41 -5.35 0.16 -13.35
C SER A 41 -4.98 -1.25 -12.89
N TYR A 42 -5.54 -2.25 -13.57
CA TYR A 42 -5.27 -3.65 -13.29
C TYR A 42 -3.78 -3.97 -13.51
N MET A 43 -3.18 -4.67 -12.56
CA MET A 43 -1.82 -5.20 -12.66
C MET A 43 -1.88 -6.70 -12.89
N GLU A 44 -1.55 -7.16 -14.10
CA GLU A 44 -1.59 -8.59 -14.46
C GLU A 44 -0.71 -9.46 -13.56
N ASN A 45 0.44 -8.92 -13.13
CA ASN A 45 1.37 -9.63 -12.27
C ASN A 45 0.97 -9.61 -10.78
N GLY A 46 -0.14 -8.99 -10.39
CA GLY A 46 -0.54 -8.92 -8.99
C GLY A 46 0.39 -8.07 -8.13
N SER A 47 0.35 -8.26 -6.81
CA SER A 47 1.08 -7.40 -5.86
C SER A 47 2.57 -7.77 -5.78
N LEU A 48 3.42 -6.76 -5.57
CA LEU A 48 4.83 -6.98 -5.33
C LEU A 48 5.08 -7.82 -4.07
N ASP A 49 4.25 -7.65 -3.03
CA ASP A 49 4.33 -8.43 -1.79
C ASP A 49 4.15 -9.93 -2.05
N TYR A 50 3.23 -10.30 -2.95
CA TYR A 50 3.06 -11.69 -3.37
C TYR A 50 4.36 -12.26 -3.96
N TRP A 51 5.02 -11.54 -4.86
CA TRP A 51 6.29 -11.98 -5.45
C TRP A 51 7.44 -11.98 -4.45
N LEU A 52 7.52 -10.99 -3.57
CA LEU A 52 8.53 -10.93 -2.51
C LEU A 52 8.35 -12.07 -1.50
N SER A 53 7.12 -12.50 -1.22
CA SER A 53 6.85 -13.64 -0.36
C SER A 53 7.32 -14.98 -0.97
N LYS A 54 7.30 -15.08 -2.31
CA LYS A 54 7.72 -16.25 -3.10
C LYS A 54 9.22 -16.33 -3.31
N LEU A 55 9.90 -15.21 -3.28
CA LEU A 55 11.35 -15.18 -3.23
C LEU A 55 11.78 -15.71 -1.86
N ASP A 56 12.38 -16.89 -1.85
CA ASP A 56 13.00 -17.52 -0.69
C ASP A 56 14.27 -16.72 -0.33
N TRP A 57 14.07 -15.48 0.14
CA TRP A 57 15.15 -14.58 0.45
C TRP A 57 15.82 -15.09 1.73
N PRO A 58 17.13 -15.43 1.71
CA PRO A 58 17.83 -16.01 2.86
C PRO A 58 17.92 -15.07 4.07
N THR A 59 17.40 -13.84 3.97
CA THR A 59 17.46 -12.83 5.02
C THR A 59 16.17 -12.72 5.84
N LYS A 60 15.13 -13.56 5.59
CA LYS A 60 14.04 -13.74 6.58
C LYS A 60 14.57 -14.24 7.94
N SER A 61 15.80 -14.76 7.98
CA SER A 61 16.50 -15.21 9.19
C SER A 61 17.19 -14.10 9.99
N ARG A 62 17.20 -12.83 9.55
CA ARG A 62 17.94 -11.74 10.24
C ARG A 62 17.09 -10.55 10.66
N CYS A 63 15.81 -10.79 10.91
CA CYS A 63 15.03 -9.97 11.84
C CYS A 63 14.68 -10.84 13.05
N LEU A 64 15.70 -11.45 13.66
CA LEU A 64 15.61 -11.88 15.05
C LEU A 64 15.61 -10.59 15.88
N TRP A 65 14.44 -9.99 16.06
CA TRP A 65 14.17 -9.07 17.15
C TRP A 65 14.28 -9.87 18.46
N ARG A 66 15.50 -10.19 18.88
CA ARG A 66 15.84 -10.86 20.15
C ARG A 66 17.36 -10.85 20.23
N THR A 67 18.07 -10.37 21.23
CA THR A 67 17.87 -9.81 22.58
C THR A 67 19.29 -9.28 22.87
N THR A 68 19.60 -8.16 23.52
CA THR A 68 19.34 -7.89 24.94
C THR A 68 19.79 -6.45 25.23
N MET A 69 18.91 -5.63 25.79
CA MET A 69 19.32 -4.56 26.68
C MET A 69 19.99 -5.21 27.90
N THR A 70 21.30 -5.17 28.01
CA THR A 70 21.97 -5.40 29.30
C THR A 70 22.92 -4.26 29.56
N SER A 71 22.54 -3.50 30.59
CA SER A 71 23.26 -2.60 31.51
C SER A 71 24.42 -1.75 31.00
#